data_AF-A0A7C7V6Z9-F1
#
_entry.id   AF-A0A7C7V6Z9-F1
#
_cell.length_a   1.000
_cell.length_b   1.000
_cell.length_c   1.000
_cell.angle_alpha   90.00
_cell.angle_beta   90.00
_cell.angle_gamma   90.00
#
_symmetry.space_group_name_H-M   'P 1'
#
loop_
_entity.id
_entity.type
_entity.pdbx_description
1 polymer ?
#
loop_
_entity_poly.entity_id
_entity_poly.type
_entity_poly.pdbx_seq_one_letter_code
_entity_poly.pdbx_strand_id
1 'polypeptide(L)'
;MELKKARAIAERLKALLEPSCQRMEIAGSIRRRKPEVGDIELLCIPRFVDGIDLLDEMIKGLVAQGRLDFRLNKLGRRVYGPKKQAHAAASPQWH
;
A
#
# COMPACT_ATOMS: atom_id res chain seq x y z
N MET A 1 -9.85 10.91 -5.31
CA MET A 1 -9.65 11.28 -3.89
C MET A 1 -8.84 12.57 -3.79
N GLU A 2 -9.21 13.49 -2.91
CA GLU A 2 -8.49 14.76 -2.70
C GLU A 2 -7.04 14.51 -2.21
N LEU A 3 -6.08 15.28 -2.71
CA LEU A 3 -4.64 15.12 -2.41
C LEU A 3 -4.33 15.08 -0.91
N LYS A 4 -4.92 15.98 -0.11
CA LYS A 4 -4.65 16.06 1.33
C LYS A 4 -5.07 14.78 2.05
N LYS A 5 -6.28 14.29 1.76
CA LYS A 5 -6.79 13.02 2.27
C LYS A 5 -5.93 11.85 1.83
N ALA A 6 -5.55 11.80 0.55
CA ALA A 6 -4.71 10.75 0.00
C ALA A 6 -3.33 10.70 0.68
N ARG A 7 -2.70 11.87 0.88
CA ARG A 7 -1.41 11.99 1.57
C ARG A 7 -1.51 11.51 3.01
N ALA A 8 -2.54 11.90 3.75
CA ALA A 8 -2.72 11.46 5.13
C ALA A 8 -2.83 9.92 5.25
N ILE A 9 -3.57 9.28 4.34
CA ILE A 9 -3.69 7.81 4.31
C ILE A 9 -2.34 7.19 3.93
N ALA A 10 -1.65 7.74 2.93
CA ALA A 10 -0.35 7.24 2.47
C ALA A 10 0.73 7.31 3.56
N GLU A 11 0.78 8.40 4.33
CA GLU A 11 1.73 8.55 5.44
C GLU A 11 1.43 7.55 6.58
N ARG A 12 0.15 7.30 6.89
CA ARG A 12 -0.24 6.28 7.88
C ARG A 12 0.17 4.87 7.44
N LEU A 13 -0.08 4.53 6.17
CA LEU A 13 0.34 3.24 5.61
C LEU A 13 1.86 3.11 5.57
N LYS A 14 2.56 4.18 5.17
CA LYS A 14 4.04 4.23 5.21
C LYS A 14 4.54 3.97 6.61
N ALA A 15 4.07 4.71 7.62
CA ALA A 15 4.50 4.54 9.01
C ALA A 15 4.27 3.11 9.53
N LEU A 16 3.19 2.46 9.10
CA LEU A 16 2.87 1.09 9.48
C LEU A 16 3.84 0.07 8.84
N LEU A 17 4.19 0.25 7.57
CA LEU A 17 4.98 -0.72 6.80
C LEU A 17 6.50 -0.44 6.82
N GLU A 18 6.91 0.80 7.09
CA GLU A 18 8.31 1.25 7.07
C GLU A 18 9.27 0.40 7.93
N PRO A 19 8.89 -0.09 9.13
CA PRO A 19 9.76 -0.98 9.91
C PRO A 19 10.14 -2.29 9.19
N SER A 20 9.24 -2.81 8.35
CA SER A 20 9.44 -4.02 7.54
C SER A 20 10.22 -3.77 6.25
N CYS A 21 10.64 -2.52 6.01
CA CYS A 21 11.36 -2.11 4.80
C CYS A 21 12.75 -1.58 5.14
N GLN A 22 13.66 -1.68 4.18
CA GLN A 22 14.92 -0.92 4.18
C GLN A 22 14.67 0.52 3.76
N ARG A 23 13.76 0.72 2.81
CA ARG A 23 13.37 2.03 2.28
C ARG A 23 11.92 2.00 1.83
N MET A 24 11.19 3.09 2.05
CA MET A 24 9.84 3.28 1.54
C MET A 24 9.59 4.74 1.15
N GLU A 25 8.95 4.95 0.01
CA GLU A 25 8.65 6.28 -0.55
C GLU A 25 7.21 6.33 -1.07
N ILE A 26 6.56 7.47 -0.91
CA ILE A 26 5.25 7.73 -1.53
C ILE A 26 5.47 8.15 -2.99
N ALA A 27 4.87 7.41 -3.92
CA ALA A 27 5.05 7.60 -5.35
C ALA A 27 3.80 8.20 -6.02
N GLY A 28 3.75 8.11 -7.35
CA GLY A 28 2.50 8.29 -8.07
C GLY A 28 1.93 9.70 -8.09
N SER A 29 0.58 9.76 -8.11
CA SER A 29 -0.17 11.02 -8.17
C SER A 29 0.03 11.90 -6.94
N ILE A 30 0.30 11.31 -5.76
CA ILE A 30 0.62 12.05 -4.55
C ILE A 30 1.97 12.76 -4.68
N ARG A 31 3.02 12.06 -5.16
CA ARG A 31 4.34 12.65 -5.42
C ARG A 31 4.27 13.81 -6.41
N ARG A 32 3.44 13.67 -7.46
CA ARG A 32 3.21 14.71 -8.48
C ARG A 32 2.24 15.82 -8.04
N ARG A 33 1.69 15.74 -6.81
CA ARG A 33 0.72 16.70 -6.26
C ARG A 33 -0.49 16.92 -7.17
N LYS A 34 -1.03 15.86 -7.78
CA LYS A 34 -2.26 15.98 -8.56
C LYS A 34 -3.43 16.32 -7.63
N PRO A 35 -4.35 17.23 -8.02
CA PRO A 35 -5.49 17.61 -7.19
C PRO A 35 -6.41 16.42 -6.91
N GLU A 36 -6.51 15.52 -7.88
CA GLU A 36 -7.22 14.26 -7.76
C GLU A 36 -6.27 13.06 -7.85
N VAL A 37 -6.34 12.20 -6.83
CA VAL A 37 -5.57 10.97 -6.67
C VAL A 37 -6.50 9.77 -6.87
N GLY A 38 -6.16 8.87 -7.81
CA GLY A 38 -6.92 7.64 -8.06
C GLY A 38 -6.59 6.55 -7.03
N ASP A 39 -5.31 6.30 -6.84
CA ASP A 39 -4.75 5.25 -5.98
C ASP A 39 -3.51 5.75 -5.22
N ILE A 40 -3.22 5.07 -4.11
CA ILE A 40 -2.02 5.32 -3.30
C ILE A 40 -0.95 4.35 -3.77
N GLU A 41 0.19 4.89 -4.20
CA GLU A 41 1.33 4.11 -4.68
C GLU A 41 2.48 4.26 -3.68
N LEU A 42 2.93 3.15 -3.08
CA LEU A 42 4.12 3.08 -2.23
C LEU A 42 5.21 2.29 -2.95
N LEU A 43 6.40 2.89 -3.10
CA LEU A 43 7.58 2.20 -3.60
C LEU A 43 8.43 1.78 -2.40
N CYS A 44 8.79 0.51 -2.31
CA CYS A 44 9.53 -0.02 -1.17
C CYS A 44 10.63 -0.99 -1.57
N ILE A 45 11.63 -1.09 -0.70
CA ILE A 45 12.67 -2.13 -0.70
C ILE A 45 12.42 -2.96 0.57
N PRO A 46 12.01 -4.24 0.45
CA PRO A 46 11.73 -5.07 1.60
C PRO A 46 12.98 -5.31 2.45
N ARG A 47 12.78 -5.49 3.77
CA ARG A 47 13.84 -5.94 4.68
C ARG A 47 13.80 -7.46 4.78
N PHE A 48 14.96 -8.08 4.61
CA PHE A 48 15.13 -9.52 4.81
C PHE A 48 15.93 -9.79 6.08
N VAL A 49 15.47 -10.72 6.90
CA VAL A 49 16.18 -11.23 8.09
C VAL A 49 16.13 -12.75 8.05
N ASP A 50 17.30 -13.39 8.08
CA ASP A 50 17.44 -14.86 8.00
C ASP A 50 16.68 -15.50 6.82
N GLY A 51 16.65 -14.80 5.68
CA GLY A 51 15.97 -15.23 4.46
C GLY A 51 14.45 -14.95 4.44
N ILE A 52 13.90 -14.36 5.49
CA ILE A 52 12.47 -14.03 5.61
C ILE A 52 12.22 -12.60 5.09
N ASP A 53 11.28 -12.46 4.15
CA ASP A 53 10.77 -11.16 3.72
C ASP A 53 9.83 -10.57 4.79
N LEU A 54 10.30 -9.60 5.56
CA LEU A 54 9.52 -9.02 6.65
C LEU A 54 8.33 -8.19 6.15
N LEU A 55 8.40 -7.65 4.93
CA LEU A 55 7.28 -6.90 4.35
C LEU A 55 6.14 -7.85 3.99
N ASP A 56 6.46 -9.00 3.40
CA ASP A 56 5.46 -10.01 3.06
C ASP A 56 4.76 -10.55 4.32
N GLU A 57 5.52 -10.84 5.39
CA GLU A 57 4.96 -11.25 6.68
C GLU A 57 4.06 -10.17 7.31
N MET A 58 4.49 -8.91 7.27
CA MET A 58 3.67 -7.79 7.75
C MET A 58 2.36 -7.65 6.96
N ILE A 59 2.42 -7.72 5.64
CA ILE A 59 1.22 -7.63 4.79
C ILE A 59 0.28 -8.81 5.05
N LYS A 60 0.79 -10.04 5.16
CA LYS A 60 -0.01 -11.21 5.53
C LYS A 60 -0.73 -10.99 6.86
N GLY A 61 -0.04 -10.46 7.87
CA GLY A 61 -0.61 -10.13 9.16
C GLY A 61 -1.76 -9.12 9.06
N LEU A 62 -1.55 -8.03 8.29
CA LEU A 62 -2.59 -7.02 8.08
C LEU A 62 -3.80 -7.55 7.33
N VAL A 63 -3.61 -8.45 6.38
CA VAL A 63 -4.73 -9.09 5.66
C VAL A 63 -5.46 -10.09 6.55
N ALA A 64 -4.75 -10.89 7.34
CA ALA A 64 -5.37 -11.79 8.31
C ALA A 64 -6.21 -11.03 9.35
N GLN A 65 -5.83 -9.79 9.68
CA GLN A 65 -6.59 -8.89 10.56
C GLN A 65 -7.74 -8.15 9.84
N GLY A 66 -7.96 -8.36 8.54
CA GLY A 66 -8.97 -7.65 7.75
C GLY A 66 -8.68 -6.16 7.55
N ARG A 67 -7.44 -5.71 7.81
CA ARG A 67 -7.03 -4.30 7.69
C ARG A 67 -6.60 -3.93 6.28
N LEU A 68 -6.16 -4.92 5.50
CA LEU A 68 -5.87 -4.83 4.08
C LEU A 68 -6.61 -5.96 3.36
N ASP A 69 -6.87 -5.77 2.07
CA ASP A 69 -7.42 -6.82 1.21
C ASP A 69 -6.63 -6.85 -0.11
N PHE A 70 -6.60 -8.03 -0.73
CA PHE A 70 -5.91 -8.25 -1.99
C PHE A 70 -6.87 -8.08 -3.16
N ARG A 71 -6.37 -7.50 -4.25
CA ARG A 71 -7.00 -7.61 -5.56
C ARG A 71 -6.24 -8.61 -6.43
N LEU A 72 -6.97 -9.58 -6.99
CA LEU A 72 -6.43 -10.44 -8.04
C LEU A 72 -6.43 -9.69 -9.37
N ASN A 73 -5.36 -9.84 -10.17
CA ASN A 73 -5.39 -9.39 -11.55
C ASN A 73 -6.19 -10.37 -12.44
N LYS A 74 -6.34 -10.04 -13.73
CA LYS A 74 -7.05 -10.87 -14.72
C LYS A 74 -6.49 -12.30 -14.87
N LEU A 75 -5.27 -12.58 -14.38
CA LEU A 75 -4.62 -13.89 -14.43
C LEU A 75 -4.67 -14.63 -13.08
N GLY A 76 -5.46 -14.14 -12.11
CA GLY A 76 -5.59 -14.76 -10.78
C GLY A 76 -4.36 -14.57 -9.88
N ARG A 77 -3.38 -13.73 -10.25
CA ARG A 77 -2.21 -13.43 -9.43
C ARG A 77 -2.53 -12.29 -8.47
N ARG A 78 -1.98 -12.35 -7.25
CA ARG A 78 -1.98 -11.20 -6.31
C ARG A 78 -1.16 -10.07 -6.93
N VAL A 79 -1.74 -8.88 -7.06
CA VAL A 79 -1.04 -7.72 -7.64
C VAL A 79 -1.17 -6.50 -6.74
N TYR A 80 -0.06 -5.79 -6.58
CA TYR A 80 0.00 -4.45 -6.00
C TYR A 80 0.28 -3.44 -7.13
N GLY A 81 -0.68 -2.56 -7.48
CA GLY A 81 -0.49 -1.45 -8.44
C GLY A 81 -0.28 -1.84 -9.92
N PRO A 82 -0.57 -0.97 -10.90
CA PRO A 82 -1.54 -1.37 -11.93
C PRO A 82 -0.96 -1.55 -13.35
N LYS A 83 -1.74 -2.19 -14.23
CA LYS A 83 -2.00 -1.58 -15.55
C LYS A 83 -3.49 -1.23 -15.61
N LYS A 84 -3.76 -0.01 -15.15
CA LYS A 84 -5.06 0.67 -14.98
C LYS A 84 -5.96 0.07 -13.89
N GLN A 85 -6.19 0.89 -12.86
CA GLN A 85 -7.17 0.72 -11.77
C GLN A 85 -6.73 -0.31 -10.71
N ALA A 86 -6.25 0.17 -9.56
CA ALA A 86 -6.24 -0.59 -8.31
C ALA A 86 -6.91 0.31 -7.26
N HIS A 87 -8.20 0.07 -7.01
CA HIS A 87 -8.88 0.66 -5.86
C HIS A 87 -8.48 -0.17 -4.64
N ALA A 88 -7.59 0.37 -3.79
CA ALA A 88 -7.53 -0.06 -2.41
C ALA A 88 -8.83 0.45 -1.74
N ALA A 89 -9.84 -0.41 -1.67
CA ALA A 89 -11.00 -0.14 -0.84
C ALA A 89 -10.54 -0.26 0.60
N ALA A 90 -10.31 0.87 1.26
CA ALA A 90 -10.27 0.89 2.72
C ALA A 90 -11.65 0.42 3.19
N SER A 91 -11.69 -0.73 3.86
CA SER A 91 -12.91 -1.22 4.50
C SER A 91 -13.45 -0.13 5.44
N PRO A 92 -14.77 0.10 5.54
CA PRO A 92 -15.34 1.32 6.15
C PRO A 92 -15.21 1.42 7.67
N GLN A 93 -14.49 0.51 8.33
CA GLN A 93 -14.42 0.44 9.79
C GLN A 93 -13.13 1.07 10.32
N TRP A 94 -13.03 2.39 10.25
CA TRP A 94 -12.01 3.15 10.97
C TRP A 94 -12.64 4.43 11.52
N HIS A 95 -13.25 4.32 12.71
CA HIS A 95 -13.63 5.45 13.57
C HIS A 95 -12.43 5.92 14.37
#